data_AF-J9DDC9-F1
#
_entry.id   AF-J9DDC9-F1
#
_cell.length_a   1.000
_cell.length_b   1.000
_cell.length_c   1.000
_cell.angle_alpha   90.00
_cell.angle_beta   90.00
_cell.angle_gamma   90.00
#
_symmetry.space_group_name_H-M   'P 1'
#
loop_
_entity.id
_entity.type
_entity.pdbx_description
1 polymer ?
#
loop_
_entity_poly.entity_id
_entity_poly.type
_entity_poly.pdbx_seq_one_letter_code
_entity_poly.pdbx_strand_id
1 'polypeptide(L)'
;MDELMDIYKRIEYLRNNGWKMKDIADCVGLAPSVLSALYSTVLPTYVTSLKQGHSEKDSLDMALGQVNNVSKKRLMGNLTSLKEQLFGLEPVTGSETKMHPFLEMMANGMQQSVQEVYQYSGSYLSYSLSSSSQCLKVEPYLIAPSADRSHVSVLHRSAYNTTHQGVGFFHSSQNGYIFFNERETPQLALFSIYLQLPMCDFPALLKGLYLSLDYSRNPIARRILFVRQSESTDPDEFLALKGELIPPDQLTDLQRKYYDYTCQPGDAIRTCMVPSPQLNESDLDREKRMLAL
;
A
#
# COMPACT_ATOMS: atom_id res chain seq x y z
N MET A 1 -15.90 -29.70 -30.86
CA MET A 1 -14.62 -29.48 -30.14
C MET A 1 -14.55 -30.57 -29.09
N ASP A 2 -13.45 -31.31 -29.02
CA ASP A 2 -13.32 -32.50 -28.17
C ASP A 2 -13.44 -32.13 -26.66
N GLU A 3 -14.45 -32.69 -25.98
CA GLU A 3 -14.73 -32.40 -24.57
C GLU A 3 -13.55 -32.74 -23.64
N LEU A 4 -12.76 -33.75 -23.97
CA LEU A 4 -11.57 -34.12 -23.19
C LEU A 4 -10.49 -33.03 -23.28
N MET A 5 -10.36 -32.39 -24.45
CA MET A 5 -9.41 -31.30 -24.64
C MET A 5 -9.86 -30.03 -23.90
N ASP A 6 -11.16 -29.76 -23.87
CA ASP A 6 -11.72 -28.65 -23.09
C ASP A 6 -11.51 -28.85 -21.59
N ILE A 7 -11.73 -30.07 -21.10
CA ILE A 7 -11.47 -30.45 -19.70
C ILE A 7 -9.97 -30.28 -19.37
N TYR A 8 -9.08 -30.73 -20.25
CA TYR A 8 -7.64 -30.60 -20.04
C TYR A 8 -7.21 -29.14 -19.88
N LYS A 9 -7.61 -28.27 -20.83
CA LYS A 9 -7.33 -26.84 -20.77
C LYS A 9 -7.94 -26.18 -19.55
N ARG A 10 -9.15 -26.60 -19.14
CA ARG A 10 -9.81 -26.02 -17.97
C ARG A 10 -9.10 -26.39 -16.68
N ILE A 11 -8.68 -27.64 -16.51
CA ILE A 11 -7.90 -28.06 -15.34
C ILE A 11 -6.54 -27.33 -15.30
N GLU A 12 -5.86 -27.22 -16.45
CA GLU A 12 -4.61 -26.47 -16.57
C GLU A 12 -4.79 -24.99 -16.18
N TYR A 13 -5.87 -24.35 -16.66
CA TYR A 13 -6.22 -22.99 -16.29
C TYR A 13 -6.48 -22.84 -14.78
N LEU A 14 -7.27 -23.71 -14.17
CA LEU A 14 -7.54 -23.66 -12.73
C LEU A 14 -6.27 -23.85 -11.90
N ARG A 15 -5.40 -24.79 -12.30
CA ARG A 15 -4.11 -25.05 -11.66
C ARG A 15 -3.17 -23.85 -11.75
N ASN A 16 -3.10 -23.20 -12.91
CA ASN A 16 -2.28 -22.01 -13.11
C ASN A 16 -2.82 -20.80 -12.33
N ASN A 17 -4.11 -20.81 -11.97
CA ASN A 17 -4.75 -19.77 -11.15
C ASN A 17 -4.91 -20.21 -9.67
N GLY A 18 -4.02 -21.06 -9.17
CA GLY A 18 -3.88 -21.29 -7.72
C GLY A 18 -4.71 -22.43 -7.11
N TRP A 19 -5.55 -23.11 -7.88
CA TRP A 19 -6.29 -24.27 -7.35
C TRP A 19 -5.35 -25.47 -7.06
N LYS A 20 -5.51 -26.09 -5.89
CA LYS A 20 -4.83 -27.36 -5.58
C LYS A 20 -5.60 -28.51 -6.21
N MET A 21 -4.89 -29.55 -6.64
CA MET A 21 -5.49 -30.73 -7.28
C MET A 21 -6.54 -31.41 -6.40
N LYS A 22 -6.32 -31.42 -5.08
CA LYS A 22 -7.27 -31.96 -4.11
C LYS A 22 -8.59 -31.18 -4.12
N ASP A 23 -8.51 -29.85 -4.07
CA ASP A 23 -9.68 -28.97 -3.99
C ASP A 23 -10.53 -29.06 -5.26
N ILE A 24 -9.89 -29.11 -6.44
CA ILE A 24 -10.59 -29.34 -7.71
C ILE A 24 -11.31 -30.70 -7.67
N ALA A 25 -10.61 -31.76 -7.23
CA ALA A 25 -11.15 -33.11 -7.18
C ALA A 25 -12.37 -33.21 -6.23
N ASP A 26 -12.29 -32.58 -5.06
CA ASP A 26 -13.38 -32.53 -4.10
C ASP A 26 -14.61 -31.80 -4.67
N CYS A 27 -14.42 -30.69 -5.39
CA CYS A 27 -15.52 -29.95 -6.02
C CYS A 27 -16.23 -30.73 -7.15
N VAL A 28 -15.48 -31.53 -7.91
CA VAL A 28 -16.04 -32.34 -9.02
C VAL A 28 -16.41 -33.76 -8.60
N GLY A 29 -16.32 -34.08 -7.30
CA GLY A 29 -16.66 -35.40 -6.77
C GLY A 29 -15.76 -36.54 -7.26
N LEU A 30 -14.51 -36.26 -7.59
CA LEU A 30 -13.50 -37.26 -7.97
C LEU A 30 -12.50 -37.47 -6.83
N ALA A 31 -11.91 -38.68 -6.77
CA ALA A 31 -10.77 -38.89 -5.90
C ALA A 31 -9.55 -38.08 -6.42
N PRO A 32 -8.75 -37.43 -5.56
CA PRO A 32 -7.60 -36.63 -6.00
C PRO A 32 -6.59 -37.40 -6.86
N SER A 33 -6.41 -38.70 -6.59
CA SER A 33 -5.55 -39.59 -7.38
C SER A 33 -6.06 -39.82 -8.80
N VAL A 34 -7.38 -39.88 -8.99
CA VAL A 34 -8.03 -40.05 -10.30
C VAL A 34 -7.90 -38.78 -11.12
N LEU A 35 -8.18 -37.62 -10.52
CA LEU A 35 -8.01 -36.33 -11.21
C LEU A 35 -6.54 -36.06 -11.56
N SER A 36 -5.62 -36.39 -10.64
CA SER A 36 -4.18 -36.26 -10.90
C SER A 36 -3.75 -37.13 -12.08
N ALA A 37 -4.15 -38.41 -12.12
CA ALA A 37 -3.82 -39.31 -13.22
C ALA A 37 -4.42 -38.86 -14.56
N LEU A 38 -5.65 -38.34 -14.52
CA LEU A 38 -6.29 -37.72 -15.69
C LEU A 38 -5.48 -36.54 -16.22
N TYR A 39 -5.08 -35.61 -15.36
CA TYR A 39 -4.35 -34.40 -15.74
C TYR A 39 -2.89 -34.66 -16.14
N SER A 40 -2.15 -35.50 -15.42
CA SER A 40 -0.71 -35.69 -15.63
C SER A 40 -0.37 -36.71 -16.70
N THR A 41 -1.28 -37.64 -17.01
CA THR A 41 -0.96 -38.82 -17.83
C THR A 41 -2.00 -39.05 -18.91
N VAL A 42 -3.28 -39.22 -18.56
CA VAL A 42 -4.30 -39.62 -19.56
C VAL A 42 -4.52 -38.52 -20.60
N LEU A 43 -4.81 -37.29 -20.18
CA LEU A 43 -5.10 -36.18 -21.10
C LEU A 43 -3.85 -35.77 -21.93
N PRO A 44 -2.63 -35.66 -21.36
CA PRO A 44 -1.42 -35.41 -22.16
C PRO A 44 -1.11 -36.50 -23.19
N THR A 45 -1.24 -37.79 -22.82
CA THR A 45 -1.03 -38.91 -23.73
C THR A 45 -2.09 -38.93 -24.84
N TYR A 46 -3.35 -38.68 -24.49
CA TYR A 46 -4.44 -38.56 -25.44
C TYR A 46 -4.20 -37.45 -26.47
N VAL A 47 -3.84 -36.25 -26.01
CA VAL A 47 -3.54 -35.10 -26.89
C VAL A 47 -2.33 -35.37 -27.78
N THR A 48 -1.29 -36.01 -27.25
CA THR A 48 -0.11 -36.38 -28.04
C THR A 48 -0.44 -37.41 -29.10
N SER A 49 -1.23 -38.44 -28.77
CA SER A 49 -1.63 -39.49 -29.71
C SER A 49 -2.52 -38.95 -30.85
N LEU A 50 -3.44 -38.03 -30.53
CA LEU A 50 -4.23 -37.31 -31.54
C LEU A 50 -3.37 -36.49 -32.49
N LYS A 51 -2.35 -35.79 -31.97
CA LYS A 51 -1.38 -35.03 -32.81
C LYS A 51 -0.58 -35.94 -33.74
N GLN A 52 -0.41 -37.22 -33.39
CA GLN A 52 0.25 -38.23 -34.22
C GLN A 52 -0.69 -38.85 -35.27
N GLY A 53 -1.96 -38.42 -35.34
CA GLY A 53 -2.92 -38.83 -36.36
C GLY A 53 -3.74 -40.09 -36.02
N HIS A 54 -3.70 -40.55 -34.77
CA HIS A 54 -4.54 -41.67 -34.33
C HIS A 54 -6.00 -41.25 -34.13
N SER A 55 -6.92 -42.22 -34.17
CA SER A 55 -8.35 -41.96 -33.89
C SER A 55 -8.57 -41.60 -32.41
N GLU A 56 -9.65 -40.87 -32.09
CA GLU A 56 -10.02 -40.52 -30.71
C GLU A 56 -10.18 -41.77 -29.83
N LYS A 57 -10.79 -42.82 -30.38
CA LYS A 57 -11.03 -44.07 -29.66
C LYS A 57 -9.72 -44.78 -29.28
N ASP A 58 -8.83 -44.93 -30.25
CA ASP A 58 -7.54 -45.60 -30.05
C ASP A 58 -6.62 -44.79 -29.14
N SER A 59 -6.65 -43.46 -29.29
CA SER A 59 -5.91 -42.53 -28.43
C SER A 59 -6.35 -42.61 -26.98
N LEU A 60 -7.67 -42.69 -26.73
CA LEU A 60 -8.21 -42.80 -25.37
C LEU A 60 -7.91 -44.16 -24.75
N ASP A 61 -8.02 -45.25 -25.52
CA ASP A 61 -7.68 -46.60 -25.05
C ASP A 61 -6.19 -46.72 -24.71
N MET A 62 -5.32 -46.15 -25.53
CA MET A 62 -3.88 -46.07 -25.26
C MET A 62 -3.58 -45.27 -23.99
N ALA A 63 -4.22 -44.10 -23.82
CA ALA A 63 -4.00 -43.22 -22.67
C ALA A 63 -4.48 -43.84 -21.36
N LEU A 64 -5.65 -44.48 -21.36
CA LEU A 64 -6.19 -45.16 -20.19
C LEU A 64 -5.41 -46.44 -19.84
N GLY A 65 -4.76 -47.08 -20.81
CA GLY A 65 -3.86 -48.21 -20.56
C GLY A 65 -2.65 -47.87 -19.69
N GLN A 66 -2.28 -46.59 -19.55
CA GLN A 66 -1.14 -46.15 -18.75
C GLN A 66 -1.46 -45.99 -17.26
N VAL A 67 -2.74 -46.05 -16.88
CA VAL A 67 -3.20 -45.81 -15.50
C VAL A 67 -4.20 -46.89 -15.08
N ASN A 68 -4.13 -47.33 -13.82
CA ASN A 68 -5.02 -48.38 -13.31
C ASN A 68 -6.22 -47.85 -12.51
N ASN A 69 -6.24 -46.55 -12.24
CA ASN A 69 -7.19 -45.90 -11.34
C ASN A 69 -8.27 -45.09 -12.08
N VAL A 70 -8.26 -45.03 -13.41
CA VAL A 70 -9.24 -44.32 -14.23
C VAL A 70 -10.06 -45.31 -15.05
N SER A 71 -11.38 -45.35 -14.87
CA SER A 71 -12.27 -46.24 -15.63
C SER A 71 -12.85 -45.53 -16.85
N LYS A 72 -12.62 -46.08 -18.06
CA LYS A 72 -13.19 -45.58 -19.32
C LYS A 72 -14.71 -45.37 -19.23
N LYS A 73 -15.43 -46.36 -18.69
CA LYS A 73 -16.89 -46.33 -18.58
C LYS A 73 -17.38 -45.21 -17.68
N ARG A 74 -16.71 -44.98 -16.53
CA ARG A 74 -17.07 -43.90 -15.60
C ARG A 74 -16.71 -42.52 -16.14
N LEU A 75 -15.54 -42.39 -16.76
CA LEU A 75 -15.09 -41.13 -17.37
C LEU A 75 -16.05 -40.69 -18.48
N MET A 76 -16.38 -41.58 -19.41
CA MET A 76 -17.29 -41.26 -20.51
C MET A 76 -18.73 -41.05 -20.03
N GLY A 77 -19.18 -41.79 -19.01
CA GLY A 77 -20.52 -41.62 -18.44
C GLY A 77 -20.72 -40.30 -17.69
N ASN A 78 -19.66 -39.71 -17.17
CA ASN A 78 -19.70 -38.47 -16.39
C ASN A 78 -19.07 -37.27 -17.12
N LEU A 79 -18.71 -37.42 -18.40
CA LEU A 79 -17.87 -36.45 -19.11
C LEU A 79 -18.51 -35.06 -19.16
N THR A 80 -19.79 -34.99 -19.50
CA THR A 80 -20.56 -33.73 -19.58
C THR A 80 -20.70 -33.08 -18.21
N SER A 81 -21.04 -33.85 -17.18
CA SER A 81 -21.15 -33.35 -15.80
C SER A 81 -19.81 -32.84 -15.25
N LEU A 82 -18.71 -33.54 -15.54
CA LEU A 82 -17.37 -33.13 -15.14
C LEU A 82 -16.99 -31.81 -15.80
N LYS A 83 -17.28 -31.66 -17.10
CA LYS A 83 -17.06 -30.41 -17.83
C LYS A 83 -17.86 -29.26 -17.23
N GLU A 84 -19.16 -29.44 -17.00
CA GLU A 84 -20.01 -28.40 -16.40
C GLU A 84 -19.50 -27.95 -15.03
N GLN A 85 -19.14 -28.90 -14.16
CA GLN A 85 -18.61 -28.59 -12.83
C GLN A 85 -17.27 -27.83 -12.91
N LEU A 86 -16.33 -28.26 -13.76
CA LEU A 86 -15.04 -27.60 -13.93
C LEU A 86 -15.18 -26.17 -14.51
N PHE A 87 -16.13 -25.97 -15.41
CA PHE A 87 -16.39 -24.66 -16.00
C PHE A 87 -17.14 -23.73 -15.04
N GLY A 88 -17.91 -24.27 -14.08
CA GLY A 88 -18.54 -23.52 -13.01
C GLY A 88 -17.60 -23.06 -11.88
N LEU A 89 -16.37 -23.59 -11.80
CA LEU A 89 -15.37 -23.14 -10.84
C LEU A 89 -14.76 -21.82 -11.29
N GLU A 90 -14.89 -20.77 -10.49
CA GLU A 90 -14.14 -19.53 -10.72
C GLU A 90 -12.68 -19.67 -10.25
N PRO A 91 -11.71 -18.96 -10.88
CA PRO A 91 -10.36 -18.86 -10.35
C PRO A 91 -10.42 -18.37 -8.91
N VAL A 92 -9.58 -18.92 -8.03
CA VAL A 92 -9.44 -18.37 -6.68
C VAL A 92 -8.88 -16.94 -6.86
N THR A 93 -9.73 -15.92 -6.74
CA THR A 93 -9.36 -14.49 -6.66
C THR A 93 -8.75 -14.21 -5.29
N GLY A 94 -7.71 -14.98 -5.00
CA GLY A 94 -7.05 -15.09 -3.74
C GLY A 94 -5.82 -15.92 -4.00
N SER A 95 -4.94 -15.45 -4.89
CA SER A 95 -3.55 -15.68 -4.59
C SER A 95 -3.39 -15.12 -3.17
N GLU A 96 -3.14 -16.01 -2.22
CA GLU A 96 -2.12 -15.76 -1.21
C GLU A 96 -0.83 -15.44 -1.98
N THR A 97 -0.81 -14.27 -2.62
CA THR A 97 0.39 -13.52 -2.86
C THR A 97 0.84 -13.34 -1.44
N LYS A 98 1.73 -14.21 -0.96
CA LYS A 98 2.42 -13.98 0.30
C LYS A 98 2.85 -12.53 0.21
N MET A 99 2.18 -11.66 0.96
CA MET A 99 2.52 -10.25 0.94
C MET A 99 4.01 -10.22 1.21
N HIS A 100 4.74 -9.40 0.45
CA HIS A 100 6.16 -9.27 0.70
C HIS A 100 6.35 -9.06 2.21
N PRO A 101 7.26 -9.76 2.91
CA PRO A 101 7.29 -9.79 4.37
C PRO A 101 7.27 -8.39 5.01
N PHE A 102 7.89 -7.41 4.35
CA PHE A 102 7.82 -6.00 4.74
C PHE A 102 6.41 -5.39 4.73
N LEU A 103 5.58 -5.70 3.72
CA LEU A 103 4.20 -5.23 3.66
C LEU A 103 3.35 -5.83 4.77
N GLU A 104 3.61 -7.10 5.13
CA GLU A 104 2.97 -7.75 6.28
C GLU A 104 3.42 -7.10 7.59
N MET A 105 4.72 -6.81 7.75
CA MET A 105 5.23 -6.04 8.88
C MET A 105 4.59 -4.66 8.98
N MET A 106 4.42 -3.95 7.86
CA MET A 106 3.72 -2.65 7.85
C MET A 106 2.26 -2.82 8.25
N ALA A 107 1.54 -3.79 7.71
CA ALA A 107 0.15 -4.04 8.06
C ALA A 107 -0.01 -4.32 9.57
N ASN A 108 0.87 -5.15 10.14
CA ASN A 108 0.91 -5.41 11.57
C ASN A 108 1.26 -4.15 12.37
N GLY A 109 2.21 -3.35 11.91
CA GLY A 109 2.58 -2.07 12.52
C GLY A 109 1.45 -1.04 12.52
N MET A 110 0.63 -1.00 11.45
CA MET A 110 -0.56 -0.14 11.38
C MET A 110 -1.58 -0.52 12.46
N GLN A 111 -1.82 -1.83 12.64
CA GLN A 111 -2.73 -2.35 13.65
C GLN A 111 -2.24 -2.07 15.08
N GLN A 112 -0.94 -2.26 15.34
CA GLN A 112 -0.34 -1.94 16.64
C GLN A 112 -0.42 -0.46 16.95
N SER A 113 -0.20 0.40 15.94
CA SER A 113 -0.28 1.86 16.10
C SER A 113 -1.63 2.33 16.63
N VAL A 114 -2.74 1.66 16.28
CA VAL A 114 -4.09 2.00 16.77
C VAL A 114 -4.21 1.84 18.28
N GLN A 115 -3.49 0.89 18.87
CA GLN A 115 -3.52 0.66 20.32
C GLN A 115 -2.73 1.74 21.08
N GLU A 116 -1.69 2.29 20.45
CA GLU A 116 -0.75 3.21 21.08
C GLU A 116 -1.06 4.69 20.78
N VAL A 117 -1.81 4.98 19.71
CA VAL A 117 -2.12 6.36 19.28
C VAL A 117 -3.01 7.12 20.26
N TYR A 118 -3.67 6.46 21.20
CA TYR A 118 -4.62 7.10 22.11
C TYR A 118 -4.03 8.34 22.80
N GLN A 119 -2.77 8.24 23.25
CA GLN A 119 -2.06 9.35 23.92
C GLN A 119 -1.81 10.56 23.00
N TYR A 120 -1.75 10.32 21.69
CA TYR A 120 -1.47 11.32 20.65
C TYR A 120 -2.72 11.71 19.86
N SER A 121 -3.88 11.14 20.18
CA SER A 121 -5.13 11.43 19.46
C SER A 121 -5.63 12.85 19.78
N GLY A 122 -6.28 13.49 18.82
CA GLY A 122 -6.83 14.83 18.95
C GLY A 122 -6.44 15.76 17.80
N SER A 123 -6.78 17.04 17.96
CA SER A 123 -6.49 18.09 16.98
C SER A 123 -5.24 18.88 17.36
N TYR A 124 -4.46 19.24 16.35
CA TYR A 124 -3.19 19.94 16.47
C TYR A 124 -3.15 21.10 15.47
N LEU A 125 -2.44 22.16 15.84
CA LEU A 125 -1.91 23.12 14.87
C LEU A 125 -0.43 22.82 14.66
N SER A 126 -0.03 22.63 13.41
CA SER A 126 1.36 22.54 13.04
C SER A 126 1.92 23.94 12.73
N TYR A 127 3.19 24.13 13.04
CA TYR A 127 3.97 25.33 12.74
C TYR A 127 5.21 24.91 11.98
N SER A 128 5.42 25.50 10.81
CA SER A 128 6.56 25.19 9.94
C SER A 128 6.87 26.36 9.01
N LEU A 129 8.05 26.36 8.38
CA LEU A 129 8.39 27.35 7.35
C LEU A 129 7.59 27.08 6.06
N SER A 130 6.99 28.12 5.47
CA SER A 130 6.32 28.04 4.17
C SER A 130 7.30 27.81 3.00
N SER A 131 6.86 27.10 1.96
CA SER A 131 7.69 26.83 0.76
C SER A 131 7.75 27.99 -0.21
N SER A 132 6.72 28.83 -0.21
CA SER A 132 6.55 29.93 -1.15
C SER A 132 7.03 31.28 -0.60
N SER A 133 7.15 31.40 0.72
CA SER A 133 7.39 32.68 1.40
C SER A 133 8.12 32.46 2.74
N GLN A 134 8.76 33.51 3.26
CA GLN A 134 9.39 33.51 4.59
C GLN A 134 8.36 33.69 5.73
N CYS A 135 7.21 33.02 5.60
CA CYS A 135 6.09 33.10 6.54
C CYS A 135 6.00 31.86 7.41
N LEU A 136 5.45 32.02 8.62
CA LEU A 136 5.03 30.91 9.46
C LEU A 136 3.80 30.27 8.82
N LYS A 137 3.92 29.00 8.44
CA LYS A 137 2.81 28.18 7.95
C LYS A 137 2.17 27.48 9.13
N VAL A 138 0.89 27.79 9.35
CA VAL A 138 0.07 27.22 10.41
C VAL A 138 -0.99 26.33 9.77
N GLU A 139 -0.99 25.03 10.05
CA GLU A 139 -1.89 24.07 9.40
C GLU A 139 -2.50 23.11 10.43
N PRO A 140 -3.83 22.90 10.44
CA PRO A 140 -4.44 21.96 11.36
C PRO A 140 -4.25 20.50 10.92
N TYR A 141 -4.06 19.64 11.92
CA TYR A 141 -3.99 18.19 11.78
C TYR A 141 -4.91 17.50 12.80
N LEU A 142 -5.56 16.42 12.40
CA LEU A 142 -6.31 15.53 13.31
C LEU A 142 -5.65 14.17 13.27
N ILE A 143 -5.25 13.66 14.43
CA ILE A 143 -4.75 12.29 14.58
C ILE A 143 -5.82 11.50 15.33
N ALA A 144 -6.30 10.42 14.73
CA ALA A 144 -7.31 9.57 15.35
C ALA A 144 -7.21 8.12 14.84
N PRO A 145 -7.63 7.13 15.63
CA PRO A 145 -7.86 5.79 15.08
C PRO A 145 -8.96 5.84 14.00
N SER A 146 -8.83 5.04 12.95
CA SER A 146 -9.87 4.89 11.93
C SER A 146 -11.16 4.32 12.54
N ALA A 147 -12.30 4.55 11.88
CA ALA A 147 -13.60 4.10 12.38
C ALA A 147 -13.69 2.57 12.56
N ASP A 148 -13.05 1.82 11.66
CA ASP A 148 -12.89 0.36 11.71
C ASP A 148 -11.71 -0.11 12.57
N ARG A 149 -10.96 0.82 13.17
CA ARG A 149 -9.76 0.58 13.98
C ARG A 149 -8.67 -0.24 13.26
N SER A 150 -8.63 -0.19 11.93
CA SER A 150 -7.62 -0.90 11.15
C SER A 150 -6.28 -0.14 11.05
N HIS A 151 -6.31 1.18 11.22
CA HIS A 151 -5.13 2.03 11.11
C HIS A 151 -5.32 3.35 11.85
N VAL A 152 -4.25 4.11 12.01
CA VAL A 152 -4.35 5.50 12.46
C VAL A 152 -4.63 6.38 11.24
N SER A 153 -5.75 7.08 11.24
CA SER A 153 -6.08 8.07 10.24
C SER A 153 -5.57 9.43 10.67
N VAL A 154 -4.97 10.15 9.74
CA VAL A 154 -4.56 11.54 9.95
C VAL A 154 -5.23 12.42 8.91
N LEU A 155 -5.98 13.42 9.36
CA LEU A 155 -6.50 14.47 8.49
C LEU A 155 -5.58 15.69 8.58
N HIS A 156 -5.37 16.34 7.45
CA HIS A 156 -4.59 17.56 7.33
C HIS A 156 -5.38 18.56 6.51
N ARG A 157 -5.41 19.82 6.95
CA ARG A 157 -5.91 20.92 6.12
C ARG A 157 -4.75 21.88 5.83
N SER A 158 -4.47 22.11 4.56
CA SER A 158 -3.41 23.03 4.17
C SER A 158 -3.78 24.49 4.45
N ALA A 159 -2.78 25.37 4.43
CA ALA A 159 -2.97 26.82 4.47
C ALA A 159 -3.76 27.35 3.26
N TYR A 160 -3.93 26.52 2.22
CA TYR A 160 -4.71 26.81 1.02
C TYR A 160 -6.10 26.15 1.05
N ASN A 161 -6.56 25.67 2.22
CA ASN A 161 -7.85 25.01 2.43
C ASN A 161 -8.06 23.70 1.66
N THR A 162 -6.99 23.01 1.27
CA THR A 162 -7.08 21.64 0.73
C THR A 162 -7.04 20.64 1.87
N THR A 163 -7.91 19.63 1.84
CA THR A 163 -7.91 18.56 2.84
C THR A 163 -7.20 17.33 2.30
N HIS A 164 -6.27 16.79 3.08
CA HIS A 164 -5.55 15.57 2.78
C HIS A 164 -5.84 14.52 3.85
N GLN A 165 -6.01 13.28 3.41
CA GLN A 165 -6.10 12.12 4.30
C GLN A 165 -4.81 11.32 4.20
N GLY A 166 -4.29 10.95 5.35
CA GLY A 166 -3.06 10.21 5.51
C GLY A 166 -3.19 9.09 6.53
N VAL A 167 -2.11 8.34 6.66
CA VAL A 167 -1.98 7.24 7.62
C VAL A 167 -0.84 7.52 8.58
N GLY A 168 -1.02 7.12 9.83
CA GLY A 168 -0.02 7.24 10.89
C GLY A 168 0.52 5.89 11.34
N PHE A 169 1.82 5.85 11.62
CA PHE A 169 2.50 4.79 12.34
C PHE A 169 3.05 5.38 13.63
N PHE A 170 2.53 4.94 14.76
CA PHE A 170 2.92 5.43 16.07
C PHE A 170 3.49 4.27 16.85
N HIS A 171 4.74 4.43 17.29
CA HIS A 171 5.38 3.47 18.17
C HIS A 171 5.74 4.20 19.46
N SER A 172 5.05 3.85 20.53
CA SER A 172 5.13 4.44 21.85
C SER A 172 6.58 4.66 22.26
N SER A 173 6.88 5.86 22.78
CA SER A 173 8.20 6.23 23.30
C SER A 173 9.39 6.19 22.31
N GLN A 174 9.16 6.00 21.01
CA GLN A 174 10.20 6.05 19.98
C GLN A 174 9.89 7.17 18.99
N ASN A 175 9.18 6.83 17.91
CA ASN A 175 9.00 7.69 16.75
C ASN A 175 7.59 7.52 16.19
N GLY A 176 7.08 8.59 15.59
CA GLY A 176 5.86 8.60 14.80
C GLY A 176 6.19 8.90 13.35
N TYR A 177 5.50 8.24 12.42
CA TYR A 177 5.58 8.52 11.00
C TYR A 177 4.18 8.78 10.48
N ILE A 178 3.99 9.89 9.77
CA ILE A 178 2.72 10.19 9.10
C ILE A 178 3.00 10.30 7.62
N PHE A 179 2.18 9.64 6.81
CA PHE A 179 2.29 9.66 5.36
C PHE A 179 1.00 10.19 4.76
N PHE A 180 1.14 11.09 3.80
CA PHE A 180 0.05 11.63 3.01
C PHE A 180 0.35 11.45 1.54
N ASN A 181 -0.70 11.38 0.73
CA ASN A 181 -0.57 11.48 -0.73
C ASN A 181 -1.05 12.87 -1.17
N GLU A 182 -0.16 13.65 -1.78
CA GLU A 182 -0.46 14.98 -2.32
C GLU A 182 -1.38 14.92 -3.54
N ARG A 183 -1.41 13.78 -4.25
CA ARG A 183 -2.16 13.61 -5.51
C ARG A 183 -3.25 12.56 -5.37
N GLU A 184 -4.28 12.69 -6.20
CA GLU A 184 -5.30 11.65 -6.37
C GLU A 184 -4.71 10.44 -7.11
N THR A 185 -5.29 9.27 -6.86
CA THR A 185 -4.96 8.02 -7.56
C THR A 185 -5.04 8.20 -9.09
N PRO A 186 -4.10 7.62 -9.87
CA PRO A 186 -3.18 6.54 -9.54
C PRO A 186 -1.76 6.98 -9.14
N GLN A 187 -1.48 8.30 -9.07
CA GLN A 187 -0.13 8.78 -8.78
C GLN A 187 0.14 8.80 -7.28
N LEU A 188 1.29 8.25 -6.89
CA LEU A 188 1.77 8.25 -5.51
C LEU A 188 2.83 9.35 -5.35
N ALA A 189 2.43 10.49 -4.80
CA ALA A 189 3.29 11.61 -4.46
C ALA A 189 3.26 11.78 -2.94
N LEU A 190 4.13 11.03 -2.25
CA LEU A 190 4.16 11.03 -0.79
C LEU A 190 4.90 12.25 -0.26
N PHE A 191 4.30 12.89 0.73
CA PHE A 191 5.06 13.64 1.73
C PHE A 191 4.92 12.94 3.08
N SER A 192 5.94 13.10 3.91
CA SER A 192 6.01 12.39 5.19
C SER A 192 6.38 13.33 6.32
N ILE A 193 5.87 13.03 7.50
CA ILE A 193 6.20 13.73 8.73
C ILE A 193 6.78 12.70 9.69
N TYR A 194 8.02 12.92 10.09
CA TYR A 194 8.65 12.22 11.19
C TYR A 194 8.39 12.99 12.49
N LEU A 195 7.83 12.36 13.51
CA LEU A 195 7.58 12.93 14.83
C LEU A 195 8.43 12.23 15.88
N GLN A 196 9.09 13.01 16.72
CA GLN A 196 9.70 12.53 17.94
C GLN A 196 8.63 12.44 19.02
N LEU A 197 8.29 11.20 19.42
CA LEU A 197 7.25 10.95 20.41
C LEU A 197 7.87 11.03 21.82
N PRO A 198 7.37 11.91 22.71
CA PRO A 198 7.88 12.01 24.07
C PRO A 198 7.39 10.83 24.93
N MET A 199 8.11 10.61 26.03
CA MET A 199 7.82 9.57 27.03
C MET A 199 6.65 9.93 27.97
N CYS A 200 6.10 11.14 27.87
CA CYS A 200 5.01 11.59 28.72
C CYS A 200 3.65 11.32 28.07
N ASP A 201 2.66 11.02 28.91
CA ASP A 201 1.27 10.87 28.49
C ASP A 201 0.71 12.23 28.05
N PHE A 202 -0.09 12.21 26.98
CA PHE A 202 -0.81 13.36 26.43
C PHE A 202 0.06 14.62 26.22
N PRO A 203 1.15 14.52 25.43
CA PRO A 203 2.04 15.65 25.24
C PRO A 203 1.33 16.83 24.57
N ALA A 204 1.59 18.03 25.11
CA ALA A 204 1.10 19.27 24.50
C ALA A 204 1.81 19.60 23.17
N LEU A 205 3.04 19.09 22.99
CA LEU A 205 3.90 19.41 21.85
C LEU A 205 4.52 18.13 21.26
N LEU A 206 4.48 18.00 19.94
CA LEU A 206 5.26 17.01 19.19
C LEU A 206 6.17 17.74 18.21
N LYS A 207 7.45 17.35 18.17
CA LYS A 207 8.45 17.96 17.30
C LYS A 207 8.83 16.98 16.21
N GLY A 208 9.18 17.47 15.04
CA GLY A 208 9.43 16.59 13.93
C GLY A 208 10.14 17.21 12.73
N LEU A 209 10.25 16.39 11.69
CA LEU A 209 10.70 16.79 10.37
C LEU A 209 9.60 16.51 9.35
N TYR A 210 9.27 17.52 8.58
CA TYR A 210 8.42 17.46 7.39
C TYR A 210 9.32 17.26 6.16
N LEU A 211 9.09 16.16 5.43
CA LEU A 211 9.84 15.77 4.25
C LEU A 211 8.90 15.79 3.03
N SER A 212 9.17 16.66 2.05
CA SER A 212 8.40 16.74 0.82
C SER A 212 9.26 17.24 -0.33
N LEU A 213 8.62 17.45 -1.49
CA LEU A 213 9.19 18.27 -2.56
C LEU A 213 8.69 19.71 -2.43
N ASP A 214 9.49 20.68 -2.85
CA ASP A 214 9.02 22.06 -3.04
C ASP A 214 8.34 22.25 -4.42
N TYR A 215 7.89 23.46 -4.73
CA TYR A 215 7.25 23.77 -6.02
C TYR A 215 8.16 23.56 -7.23
N SER A 216 9.48 23.64 -7.05
CA SER A 216 10.49 23.35 -8.07
C SER A 216 10.87 21.87 -8.12
N ARG A 217 10.18 21.02 -7.36
CA ARG A 217 10.43 19.57 -7.19
C ARG A 217 11.78 19.24 -6.55
N ASN A 218 12.35 20.19 -5.83
CA ASN A 218 13.55 19.98 -5.04
C ASN A 218 13.18 19.27 -3.74
N PRO A 219 13.88 18.21 -3.34
CA PRO A 219 13.68 17.58 -2.04
C PRO A 219 13.98 18.57 -0.90
N ILE A 220 13.05 18.63 0.06
CA ILE A 220 13.17 19.49 1.23
C ILE A 220 12.86 18.71 2.51
N ALA A 221 13.61 19.02 3.56
CA ALA A 221 13.35 18.63 4.93
C ALA A 221 13.23 19.88 5.79
N ARG A 222 12.17 20.00 6.59
CA ARG A 222 11.91 21.16 7.45
C ARG A 222 11.52 20.75 8.85
N ARG A 223 11.90 21.54 9.83
CA ARG A 223 11.30 21.40 11.16
C ARG A 223 9.80 21.66 11.12
N ILE A 224 9.08 20.86 11.88
CA ILE A 224 7.64 21.02 12.11
C ILE A 224 7.35 20.82 13.59
N LEU A 225 6.48 21.65 14.12
CA LEU A 225 6.04 21.61 15.52
C LEU A 225 4.53 21.46 15.56
N PHE A 226 4.03 20.42 16.21
CA PHE A 226 2.60 20.21 16.45
C PHE A 226 2.28 20.68 17.86
N VAL A 227 1.30 21.56 17.99
CA VAL A 227 0.77 22.05 19.26
C VAL A 227 -0.66 21.56 19.40
N ARG A 228 -0.92 20.73 20.41
CA ARG A 228 -2.25 20.17 20.66
C ARG A 228 -3.24 21.30 20.99
N GLN A 229 -4.41 21.27 20.37
CA GLN A 229 -5.49 22.23 20.58
C GLN A 229 -6.65 21.62 21.37
N SER A 230 -7.03 20.38 21.03
CA SER A 230 -8.14 19.68 21.66
C SER A 230 -7.89 18.17 21.64
N GLU A 231 -8.50 17.48 22.59
CA GLU A 231 -8.58 16.01 22.61
C GLU A 231 -9.69 15.46 21.70
N SER A 232 -10.52 16.35 21.13
CA SER A 232 -11.57 15.97 20.19
C SER A 232 -10.99 15.32 18.94
N THR A 233 -11.58 14.19 18.57
CA THR A 233 -11.31 13.45 17.33
C THR A 233 -12.45 13.59 16.32
N ASP A 234 -13.34 14.57 16.50
CA ASP A 234 -14.46 14.81 15.59
C ASP A 234 -13.98 15.45 14.27
N PRO A 235 -14.18 14.76 13.12
CA PRO A 235 -13.84 15.32 11.81
C PRO A 235 -14.58 16.64 11.50
N ASP A 236 -15.82 16.81 11.96
CA ASP A 236 -16.62 18.01 11.64
C ASP A 236 -16.08 19.25 12.37
N GLU A 237 -15.72 19.09 13.65
CA GLU A 237 -15.01 20.14 14.41
C GLU A 237 -13.65 20.47 13.75
N PHE A 238 -12.94 19.44 13.28
CA PHE A 238 -11.67 19.63 12.58
C PHE A 238 -11.83 20.42 11.27
N LEU A 239 -12.85 20.12 10.47
CA LEU A 239 -13.13 20.81 9.21
C LEU A 239 -13.48 22.29 9.39
N ALA A 240 -13.80 22.74 10.60
CA ALA A 240 -13.96 24.15 10.91
C ALA A 240 -12.61 24.91 11.05
N LEU A 241 -11.51 24.20 11.39
CA LEU A 241 -10.19 24.79 11.56
C LEU A 241 -9.58 25.19 10.21
N LYS A 242 -9.00 26.38 10.12
CA LYS A 242 -8.36 26.89 8.89
C LYS A 242 -6.86 26.98 9.06
N GLY A 243 -6.13 26.60 8.02
CA GLY A 243 -4.71 26.91 7.92
C GLY A 243 -4.49 28.35 7.48
N GLU A 244 -3.33 28.90 7.80
CA GLU A 244 -2.96 30.27 7.46
C GLU A 244 -1.44 30.42 7.27
N LEU A 245 -1.06 31.50 6.58
CA LEU A 245 0.32 31.95 6.42
C LEU A 245 0.47 33.28 7.14
N ILE A 246 1.30 33.30 8.19
CA ILE A 246 1.49 34.50 9.01
C ILE A 246 2.89 35.08 8.73
N PRO A 247 2.98 36.33 8.26
CA PRO A 247 4.26 36.96 8.01
C PRO A 247 4.94 37.37 9.33
N PRO A 248 6.29 37.49 9.38
CA PRO A 248 7.05 37.69 10.62
C PRO A 248 6.69 38.96 11.44
N ASP A 249 6.16 39.97 10.77
CA ASP A 249 5.71 41.24 11.35
C ASP A 249 4.36 41.13 12.08
N GLN A 250 3.56 40.10 11.78
CA GLN A 250 2.22 39.88 12.35
C GLN A 250 2.20 38.76 13.40
N LEU A 251 3.36 38.18 13.73
CA LEU A 251 3.46 37.12 14.72
C LEU A 251 3.20 37.65 16.13
N THR A 252 2.31 36.96 16.85
CA THR A 252 2.20 37.10 18.31
C THR A 252 3.50 36.66 19.01
N ASP A 253 3.69 37.05 20.28
CA ASP A 253 4.88 36.67 21.06
C ASP A 253 5.08 35.15 21.14
N LEU A 254 3.99 34.39 21.21
CA LEU A 254 4.06 32.93 21.23
C LEU A 254 4.41 32.34 19.86
N GLN A 255 3.77 32.83 18.79
CA GLN A 255 4.07 32.39 17.42
C GLN A 255 5.50 32.76 17.01
N ARG A 256 6.05 33.87 17.52
CA ARG A 256 7.45 34.24 17.32
C ARG A 256 8.40 33.16 17.85
N LYS A 257 8.14 32.61 19.03
CA LYS A 257 8.92 31.47 19.56
C LYS A 257 8.85 30.23 18.67
N TYR A 258 7.69 29.95 18.07
CA TYR A 258 7.53 28.83 17.16
C TYR A 258 8.25 29.09 15.83
N TYR A 259 8.12 30.29 15.29
CA TYR A 259 8.86 30.73 14.11
C TYR A 259 10.38 30.60 14.32
N ASP A 260 10.89 31.08 15.45
CA ASP A 260 12.31 31.00 15.78
C ASP A 260 12.81 29.55 15.96
N TYR A 261 11.92 28.61 16.25
CA TYR A 261 12.26 27.19 16.35
C TYR A 261 12.21 26.45 15.00
N THR A 262 11.33 26.87 14.08
CA THR A 262 11.02 26.13 12.84
C THR A 262 11.48 26.81 11.55
N CYS A 263 11.84 28.08 11.60
CA CYS A 263 12.04 28.93 10.41
C CYS A 263 13.42 29.60 10.33
N GLN A 264 14.39 29.20 11.16
CA GLN A 264 15.73 29.82 11.12
C GLN A 264 16.57 29.28 9.95
N PRO A 265 17.60 30.04 9.50
CA PRO A 265 18.56 29.55 8.51
C PRO A 265 19.19 28.23 8.96
N GLY A 266 19.00 27.17 8.17
CA GLY A 266 19.45 25.81 8.48
C GLY A 266 18.38 24.86 9.05
N ASP A 267 17.21 25.37 9.44
CA ASP A 267 16.06 24.52 9.83
C ASP A 267 15.35 23.89 8.62
N ALA A 268 15.72 24.32 7.42
CA ALA A 268 15.34 23.73 6.16
C ALA A 268 16.59 23.19 5.43
N ILE A 269 16.68 21.87 5.27
CA ILE A 269 17.64 21.25 4.36
C ILE A 269 16.94 21.17 3.01
N ARG A 270 17.53 21.79 1.98
CA ARG A 270 17.05 21.74 0.61
C ARG A 270 18.14 21.07 -0.22
N THR A 271 17.77 20.21 -1.13
CA THR A 271 18.65 19.74 -2.21
C THR A 271 18.04 20.20 -3.51
N CYS A 272 18.83 20.66 -4.47
CA CYS A 272 18.28 21.11 -5.74
C CYS A 272 18.90 20.37 -6.91
N MET A 273 18.08 20.08 -7.91
CA MET A 273 18.58 19.47 -9.14
C MET A 273 19.42 20.49 -9.89
N VAL A 274 20.74 20.28 -9.94
CA VAL A 274 21.63 21.03 -10.82
C VAL A 274 21.53 20.41 -12.22
N PRO A 275 21.00 21.13 -13.24
CA PRO A 275 20.98 20.62 -14.60
C PRO A 275 22.44 20.55 -15.10
N SER A 276 23.01 19.36 -15.01
CA SER A 276 24.36 19.02 -15.46
C SER A 276 24.33 17.64 -16.12
N PRO A 277 24.94 17.48 -17.31
CA PRO A 277 25.05 16.17 -17.96
C PRO A 277 26.06 15.25 -17.28
N GLN A 278 26.87 15.75 -16.32
CA GLN A 278 28.02 15.02 -15.77
C GLN A 278 27.81 14.49 -14.35
N LEU A 279 27.01 15.15 -13.49
CA LEU A 279 26.74 14.74 -12.10
C LEU A 279 28.02 14.45 -11.30
N ASN A 280 28.97 15.39 -11.29
CA ASN A 280 30.27 15.24 -10.62
C ASN A 280 30.42 16.19 -9.41
N GLU A 281 31.57 16.16 -8.74
CA GLU A 281 31.84 16.94 -7.52
C GLU A 281 31.65 18.46 -7.74
N SER A 282 31.90 18.96 -8.95
CA SER A 282 31.68 20.38 -9.27
C SER A 282 30.19 20.77 -9.27
N ASP A 283 29.31 19.80 -9.52
CA ASP A 283 27.85 19.98 -9.42
C ASP A 283 27.42 20.10 -7.95
N LEU A 284 28.07 19.40 -7.03
CA LEU A 284 27.80 19.53 -5.58
C LEU A 284 28.20 20.92 -5.05
N ASP A 285 29.34 21.45 -5.50
CA ASP A 285 29.78 22.82 -5.17
C ASP A 285 28.87 23.89 -5.79
N ARG A 286 28.33 23.62 -6.98
CA ARG A 286 27.34 24.48 -7.63
C ARG A 286 26.01 24.42 -6.89
N GLU A 287 25.56 23.24 -6.50
CA GLU A 287 24.35 23.02 -5.70
C GLU A 287 24.45 23.82 -4.39
N LYS A 288 25.54 23.67 -3.63
CA LYS A 288 25.77 24.43 -2.40
C LYS A 288 25.72 25.95 -2.61
N ARG A 289 26.27 26.46 -3.70
CA ARG A 289 26.18 27.90 -4.04
C ARG A 289 24.76 28.35 -4.41
N MET A 290 23.96 27.48 -5.02
CA MET A 290 22.56 27.76 -5.33
C MET A 290 21.66 27.69 -4.09
N LEU A 291 22.01 26.85 -3.12
CA LEU A 291 21.30 26.67 -1.86
C LEU A 291 21.68 27.68 -0.77
N ALA A 292 22.90 28.22 -0.82
CA ALA A 292 23.34 29.35 0.00
C ALA A 292 22.68 30.64 -0.51
N LEU A 293 21.43 30.88 -0.12
CA LEU A 293 20.76 32.17 -0.25
C LEU A 293 21.28 33.17 0.79
#